data_AF-W8YL78-F1
#
_entry.id   AF-W8YL78-F1
#
_cell.length_a   1.000
_cell.length_b   1.000
_cell.length_c   1.000
_cell.angle_alpha   90.00
_cell.angle_beta   90.00
_cell.angle_gamma   90.00
#
_symmetry.space_group_name_H-M   'P 1'
#
loop_
_entity.id
_entity.type
_entity.pdbx_description
1 polymer ?
#
loop_
_entity_poly.entity_id
_entity_poly.type
_entity_poly.pdbx_seq_one_letter_code
_entity_poly.pdbx_strand_id
1 'polypeptide(L)'
;MLGEEAIEIKSYRTSKAKVISISSIHQLFSDKKLFYLLAYSLSTNDLGETVEDASNSIRKVLIQNPEALEIFEEKLVKYGFIPEIIDFQLSKFSVDRLQAYQVKDEFPRIIPEQVPAQVKFVKYSLDLTKCSDFEVDIAVVLGGNAT
;
A
#
# COMPACT_ATOMS: atom_id res chain seq x y z
N MET A 1 3.52 18.10 -14.97
CA MET A 1 4.25 18.15 -13.69
C MET A 1 3.83 16.92 -12.90
N LEU A 2 4.76 16.03 -12.57
CA LEU A 2 4.50 14.97 -11.59
C LEU A 2 4.21 15.66 -10.25
N GLY A 3 3.24 15.16 -9.48
CA GLY A 3 2.90 15.73 -8.17
C GLY A 3 4.12 15.91 -7.27
N GLU A 4 4.06 16.89 -6.37
CA GLU A 4 5.08 17.15 -5.34
C GLU A 4 5.07 16.09 -4.21
N GLU A 5 4.14 15.14 -4.30
CA GLU A 5 3.84 14.16 -3.26
C GLU A 5 4.06 12.74 -3.76
N ALA A 6 4.58 11.89 -2.89
CA ALA A 6 4.63 10.45 -3.03
C ALA A 6 3.94 9.79 -1.85
N ILE A 7 3.29 8.64 -2.10
CA ILE A 7 2.67 7.83 -1.06
C ILE A 7 3.06 6.37 -1.28
N GLU A 8 3.71 5.77 -0.29
CA GLU A 8 3.91 4.33 -0.20
C GLU A 8 2.75 3.71 0.59
N ILE A 9 2.09 2.68 0.05
CA ILE A 9 0.99 1.99 0.72
C ILE A 9 1.46 0.61 1.18
N LYS A 10 1.20 0.28 2.44
CA LYS A 10 1.49 -1.01 3.07
C LYS A 10 0.28 -1.52 3.84
N SER A 11 0.26 -2.82 4.04
CA SER A 11 -0.68 -3.47 4.94
C SER A 11 0.02 -4.44 5.88
N TYR A 12 -0.61 -4.69 7.03
CA TYR A 12 -0.21 -5.70 8.00
C TYR A 12 -1.45 -6.34 8.62
N ARG A 13 -1.31 -7.54 9.17
CA ARG A 13 -2.43 -8.22 9.84
C ARG A 13 -2.62 -7.65 11.24
N THR A 14 -3.83 -7.23 11.57
CA THR A 14 -4.19 -6.67 12.89
C THR A 14 -3.96 -7.67 14.03
N SER A 15 -4.16 -8.96 13.78
CA SER A 15 -3.89 -10.03 14.76
C SER A 15 -2.41 -10.29 15.02
N LYS A 16 -1.50 -9.63 14.28
CA LYS A 16 -0.06 -9.73 14.45
C LYS A 16 0.52 -8.42 14.99
N ALA A 17 1.83 -8.38 15.18
CA ALA A 17 2.53 -7.14 15.51
C ALA A 17 2.30 -6.08 14.44
N LYS A 18 2.33 -4.80 14.84
CA LYS A 18 2.19 -3.61 13.98
C LYS A 18 3.44 -3.40 13.12
N VAL A 19 3.76 -4.40 12.31
CA VAL A 19 5.02 -4.53 11.57
C VAL A 19 4.73 -4.61 10.09
N ILE A 20 5.38 -3.74 9.31
CA ILE A 20 5.28 -3.75 7.85
C ILE A 20 6.58 -4.27 7.23
N SER A 21 6.47 -4.94 6.08
CA SER A 21 7.63 -5.41 5.32
C SER A 21 8.04 -4.41 4.25
N ILE A 22 9.34 -4.10 4.20
CA ILE A 22 9.98 -3.37 3.12
C ILE A 22 10.77 -4.37 2.28
N SER A 23 10.34 -4.56 1.03
CA SER A 23 10.76 -5.67 0.18
C SER A 23 11.84 -5.31 -0.84
N SER A 24 12.14 -4.02 -0.95
CA SER A 24 13.13 -3.46 -1.86
C SER A 24 13.71 -2.18 -1.26
N ILE A 25 14.98 -1.91 -1.56
CA ILE A 25 15.66 -0.68 -1.17
C ILE A 25 15.08 0.57 -1.86
N HIS A 26 14.35 0.39 -2.96
CA HIS A 26 13.67 1.49 -3.65
C HIS A 26 12.33 1.88 -3.00
N GLN A 27 11.83 1.12 -2.02
CA GLN A 27 10.66 1.49 -1.25
C GLN A 27 11.07 2.44 -0.12
N LEU A 28 10.18 3.37 0.24
CA LEU A 28 10.51 4.45 1.18
C LEU A 28 11.69 5.33 0.72
N PHE A 29 11.99 5.32 -0.57
CA PHE A 29 12.93 6.22 -1.22
C PHE A 29 12.23 7.02 -2.32
N SER A 30 12.31 8.34 -2.24
CA SER A 30 11.68 9.26 -3.20
C SER A 30 12.42 10.60 -3.20
N ASP A 31 12.46 11.25 -4.36
CA ASP A 31 12.93 12.62 -4.55
C ASP A 31 11.83 13.67 -4.30
N LYS A 32 10.60 13.23 -3.96
CA LYS A 32 9.46 14.10 -3.68
C LYS A 32 9.61 14.81 -2.34
N LYS A 33 9.20 16.08 -2.32
CA LYS A 33 9.26 16.94 -1.13
C LYS A 33 8.34 16.43 -0.02
N LEU A 34 7.15 15.95 -0.38
CA LEU A 34 6.20 15.35 0.55
C LEU A 34 6.15 13.86 0.27
N PHE A 35 6.54 13.06 1.26
CA PHE A 35 6.52 11.61 1.13
C PHE A 35 5.89 11.00 2.36
N TYR A 36 4.88 10.16 2.13
CA TYR A 36 4.12 9.52 3.18
C TYR A 36 4.12 8.01 3.05
N LEU A 37 4.05 7.33 4.18
CA LEU A 37 3.72 5.92 4.30
C LEU A 37 2.30 5.79 4.86
N LEU A 38 1.42 5.12 4.13
CA LEU A 38 0.12 4.69 4.61
C LEU A 38 0.17 3.21 5.00
N ALA A 39 -0.24 2.90 6.23
CA ALA A 39 -0.27 1.55 6.76
C ALA A 39 -1.70 1.13 7.12
N TYR A 40 -2.24 0.18 6.38
CA TYR A 40 -3.55 -0.44 6.61
C TYR A 40 -3.41 -1.65 7.54
N SER A 41 -4.12 -1.67 8.65
CA SER A 41 -4.29 -2.88 9.45
C SER A 41 -5.48 -3.67 8.92
N LEU A 42 -5.26 -4.93 8.57
CA LEU A 42 -6.28 -5.80 7.98
C LEU A 42 -6.62 -6.97 8.91
N SER A 43 -7.91 -7.24 9.09
CA SER A 43 -8.43 -8.46 9.71
C SER A 43 -9.19 -9.30 8.69
N THR A 44 -9.24 -10.61 8.93
CA THR A 44 -10.09 -11.52 8.15
C THR A 44 -11.40 -11.74 8.91
N ASN A 45 -12.52 -11.31 8.34
CA ASN A 45 -13.85 -11.48 8.93
C ASN A 45 -14.93 -11.45 7.82
N ASP A 46 -16.17 -11.85 8.17
CA ASP A 46 -17.24 -12.02 7.20
C ASP A 46 -17.83 -10.73 6.62
N LEU A 47 -17.53 -9.57 7.24
CA LEU A 47 -17.94 -8.24 6.81
C LEU A 47 -16.93 -7.57 5.86
N GLY A 48 -15.77 -8.19 5.64
CA GLY A 48 -14.73 -7.68 4.77
C GLY A 48 -15.02 -7.86 3.28
N GLU A 49 -14.16 -7.26 2.47
CA GLU A 49 -14.18 -7.36 1.02
C GLU A 49 -13.23 -8.46 0.55
N THR A 50 -13.66 -9.19 -0.48
CA THR A 50 -12.79 -10.12 -1.19
C THR A 50 -11.94 -9.37 -2.22
N VAL A 51 -10.95 -10.06 -2.79
CA VAL A 51 -10.21 -9.54 -3.96
C VAL A 51 -11.14 -9.31 -5.15
N GLU A 52 -12.22 -10.10 -5.29
CA GLU A 52 -13.21 -9.92 -6.35
C GLU A 52 -14.03 -8.64 -6.16
N ASP A 53 -14.46 -8.36 -4.93
CA ASP A 53 -15.16 -7.11 -4.59
C ASP A 53 -14.28 -5.89 -4.93
N ALA A 54 -13.01 -5.93 -4.52
CA ALA A 54 -12.04 -4.89 -4.83
C ALA A 54 -11.82 -4.71 -6.34
N SER A 55 -11.65 -5.82 -7.08
CA SER A 55 -11.54 -5.79 -8.54
C SER A 55 -12.78 -5.20 -9.20
N ASN A 56 -13.98 -5.54 -8.72
CA ASN A 56 -15.24 -5.01 -9.23
C ASN A 56 -15.40 -3.52 -8.93
N SER A 57 -14.93 -3.05 -7.77
CA SER A 57 -14.88 -1.63 -7.45
C SER A 57 -13.97 -0.86 -8.41
N ILE A 58 -12.77 -1.39 -8.70
CA ILE A 58 -11.85 -0.80 -9.68
C ILE A 58 -12.47 -0.77 -11.09
N ARG A 59 -13.10 -1.87 -11.54
CA ARG A 59 -13.81 -1.91 -12.84
C ARG A 59 -14.85 -0.80 -12.98
N LYS A 60 -15.64 -0.55 -11.93
CA LYS A 60 -16.63 0.53 -11.93
C LYS A 60 -15.98 1.91 -12.08
N VAL A 61 -14.85 2.15 -11.43
CA VAL A 61 -14.10 3.41 -11.57
C VAL A 61 -13.53 3.56 -12.99
N LEU A 62 -13.03 2.47 -13.58
CA LEU A 62 -12.40 2.48 -14.90
C LEU A 62 -13.39 2.38 -16.07
N ILE A 63 -14.69 2.24 -15.82
CA ILE A 63 -15.69 1.96 -16.87
C ILE A 63 -15.76 3.05 -17.97
N GLN A 64 -15.41 4.29 -17.62
CA GLN A 64 -15.38 5.43 -18.55
C GLN A 64 -14.03 5.58 -19.28
N ASN A 65 -13.06 4.69 -18.99
CA ASN A 65 -11.75 4.67 -19.63
C ASN A 65 -11.44 3.24 -20.14
N PRO A 66 -11.91 2.89 -21.35
CA PRO A 66 -11.77 1.55 -21.90
C PRO A 66 -10.33 1.04 -21.96
N GLU A 67 -9.37 1.90 -22.30
CA GLU A 67 -7.94 1.54 -22.36
C GLU A 67 -7.40 1.16 -20.98
N ALA A 68 -7.71 1.95 -19.95
CA ALA A 68 -7.29 1.64 -18.59
C ALA A 68 -7.95 0.37 -18.05
N LEU A 69 -9.22 0.14 -18.41
CA LEU A 69 -9.95 -1.08 -18.05
C LEU A 69 -9.33 -2.32 -18.71
N GLU A 70 -9.00 -2.25 -20.01
CA GLU A 70 -8.33 -3.33 -20.73
C GLU A 70 -6.99 -3.69 -20.09
N ILE A 71 -6.14 -2.68 -19.83
CA ILE A 71 -4.86 -2.87 -19.13
C ILE A 71 -5.05 -3.50 -17.74
N PHE A 72 -6.13 -3.15 -17.04
CA PHE A 72 -6.45 -3.73 -15.74
C PHE A 72 -6.84 -5.21 -15.85
N GLU A 73 -7.72 -5.57 -16.78
CA GLU A 73 -8.11 -6.97 -17.00
C GLU A 73 -6.92 -7.83 -17.44
N GLU A 74 -6.08 -7.34 -18.35
CA GLU A 74 -4.85 -8.03 -18.75
C GLU A 74 -3.94 -8.33 -17.56
N LYS A 75 -3.81 -7.38 -16.63
CA LYS A 75 -3.00 -7.57 -15.41
C LYS A 75 -3.62 -8.59 -14.46
N LEU A 76 -4.94 -8.62 -14.31
CA LEU A 76 -5.63 -9.64 -13.51
C LEU A 76 -5.40 -11.03 -14.08
N VAL A 77 -5.62 -11.21 -15.38
CA VAL A 77 -5.38 -12.49 -16.07
C VAL A 77 -3.92 -12.91 -15.97
N LYS A 78 -2.98 -11.99 -16.19
CA LYS A 78 -1.53 -12.27 -16.06
C LYS A 78 -1.12 -12.68 -14.66
N TYR A 79 -1.78 -12.15 -13.63
CA TYR A 79 -1.57 -12.57 -12.24
C TYR A 79 -2.22 -13.93 -11.92
N GLY A 80 -3.12 -14.41 -12.77
CA GLY A 80 -3.87 -15.64 -12.59
C GLY A 80 -5.21 -15.45 -11.87
N PHE A 81 -5.68 -14.21 -11.75
CA PHE A 81 -7.01 -13.93 -11.19
C PHE A 81 -8.06 -13.97 -12.30
N ILE A 82 -8.80 -15.07 -12.37
CA ILE A 82 -9.87 -15.31 -13.34
C ILE A 82 -11.12 -15.74 -12.53
N PRO A 83 -12.03 -14.80 -12.17
CA PRO A 83 -13.16 -15.06 -11.28
C PRO A 83 -14.01 -16.28 -11.67
N GLU A 84 -14.19 -16.50 -12.98
CA GLU A 84 -15.06 -17.54 -13.53
C GLU A 84 -14.60 -18.97 -13.22
N ILE A 85 -13.34 -19.16 -12.87
CA ILE A 85 -12.76 -20.48 -12.57
C ILE A 85 -12.39 -20.65 -11.09
N ILE A 86 -12.68 -19.66 -10.24
CA ILE A 86 -12.42 -19.75 -8.80
C ILE A 86 -13.52 -20.62 -8.17
N ASP A 87 -13.13 -21.80 -7.67
CA ASP A 87 -14.02 -22.79 -7.06
C ASP A 87 -13.95 -22.82 -5.51
N PHE A 88 -13.16 -21.93 -4.92
CA PHE A 88 -12.97 -21.83 -3.47
C PHE A 88 -13.46 -20.49 -2.92
N GLN A 89 -13.79 -20.48 -1.63
CA GLN A 89 -14.19 -19.26 -0.95
C GLN A 89 -13.00 -18.31 -0.80
N LEU A 90 -13.12 -17.11 -1.38
CA LEU A 90 -12.13 -16.06 -1.24
C LEU A 90 -12.06 -15.54 0.20
N SER A 91 -10.85 -15.21 0.65
CA SER A 91 -10.66 -14.53 1.93
C SER A 91 -11.26 -13.13 1.88
N LYS A 92 -12.02 -12.79 2.90
CA LYS A 92 -12.55 -11.44 3.13
C LYS A 92 -11.63 -10.67 4.07
N PHE A 93 -11.32 -9.43 3.73
CA PHE A 93 -10.49 -8.55 4.54
C PHE A 93 -11.24 -7.26 4.89
N SER A 94 -11.22 -6.88 6.17
CA SER A 94 -11.67 -5.56 6.61
C SER A 94 -10.47 -4.70 6.94
N VAL A 95 -10.57 -3.41 6.62
CA VAL A 95 -9.65 -2.39 7.12
C VAL A 95 -10.07 -2.03 8.54
N ASP A 96 -9.26 -2.40 9.53
CA ASP A 96 -9.53 -2.06 10.93
C ASP A 96 -8.99 -0.67 11.30
N ARG A 97 -7.90 -0.25 10.65
CA ARG A 97 -7.25 1.04 10.87
C ARG A 97 -6.43 1.46 9.67
N LEU A 98 -6.38 2.76 9.43
CA LEU A 98 -5.44 3.42 8.51
C LEU A 98 -4.58 4.40 9.32
N GLN A 99 -3.27 4.31 9.19
CA GLN A 99 -2.33 5.25 9.82
C GLN A 99 -1.39 5.82 8.78
N ALA A 100 -1.04 7.10 8.94
CA ALA A 100 -0.17 7.83 8.05
C ALA A 100 1.11 8.26 8.77
N TYR A 101 2.23 8.15 8.07
CA TYR A 101 3.54 8.55 8.57
C TYR A 101 4.25 9.44 7.56
N GLN A 102 4.84 10.54 8.00
CA GLN A 102 5.71 11.35 7.15
C GLN A 102 7.11 10.72 7.08
N VAL A 103 7.56 10.42 5.86
CA VAL A 103 8.88 9.87 5.58
C VAL A 103 9.85 11.02 5.35
N LYS A 104 10.65 11.34 6.37
CA LYS A 104 11.68 12.41 6.39
C LYS A 104 13.05 11.86 6.79
N ASP A 105 14.06 12.74 6.92
CA ASP A 105 15.47 12.35 7.13
C ASP A 105 15.73 11.48 8.37
N GLU A 106 14.86 11.50 9.37
CA GLU A 106 14.94 10.66 10.57
C GLU A 106 14.00 9.44 10.56
N PHE A 107 13.13 9.30 9.55
CA PHE A 107 12.23 8.16 9.47
C PHE A 107 13.07 6.87 9.34
N PRO A 108 12.78 5.80 10.09
CA PRO A 108 13.58 4.58 10.02
C PRO A 108 13.44 3.93 8.65
N ARG A 109 14.45 4.12 7.79
CA ARG A 109 14.54 3.54 6.45
C ARG A 109 15.99 3.25 6.11
N ILE A 110 16.18 2.33 5.18
CA ILE A 110 17.44 2.13 4.48
C ILE A 110 17.25 2.73 3.09
N ILE A 111 18.13 3.65 2.68
CA ILE A 111 18.09 4.28 1.35
C ILE A 111 19.18 3.69 0.43
N PRO A 112 18.99 3.72 -0.90
CA PRO A 112 19.95 3.15 -1.85
C PRO A 112 21.39 3.62 -1.64
N GLU A 113 21.59 4.88 -1.25
CA GLU A 113 22.90 5.49 -1.04
C GLU A 113 23.69 4.88 0.13
N GLN A 114 23.00 4.25 1.08
CA GLN A 114 23.61 3.59 2.24
C GLN A 114 24.05 2.14 1.94
N VAL A 115 23.63 1.59 0.80
CA VAL A 115 23.81 0.18 0.46
C VAL A 115 25.01 -0.01 -0.47
N PRO A 116 26.01 -0.83 -0.10
CA PRO A 116 27.14 -1.10 -0.98
C PRO A 116 26.69 -1.71 -2.32
N ALA A 117 27.37 -1.35 -3.42
CA ALA A 117 26.99 -1.77 -4.76
C ALA A 117 27.00 -3.29 -4.98
N GLN A 118 27.69 -4.05 -4.12
CA GLN A 118 27.73 -5.52 -4.14
C GLN A 118 26.48 -6.17 -3.54
N VAL A 119 25.63 -5.42 -2.82
CA VAL A 119 24.41 -5.94 -2.20
C VAL A 119 23.27 -5.89 -3.22
N LYS A 120 22.78 -7.08 -3.59
CA LYS A 120 21.74 -7.22 -4.63
C LYS A 120 20.31 -7.04 -4.12
N PHE A 121 20.03 -7.46 -2.89
CA PHE A 121 18.67 -7.41 -2.31
C PHE A 121 18.73 -6.98 -0.85
N VAL A 122 17.91 -6.00 -0.49
CA VAL A 122 17.69 -5.58 0.89
C VAL A 122 16.21 -5.75 1.20
N LYS A 123 15.92 -6.51 2.26
CA LYS A 123 14.58 -6.69 2.82
C LYS A 123 14.66 -6.50 4.32
N TYR A 124 13.75 -5.70 4.86
CA TYR A 124 13.67 -5.43 6.29
C TYR A 124 12.22 -5.23 6.71
N SER A 125 11.99 -5.02 7.99
CA SER A 125 10.66 -4.73 8.51
C SER A 125 10.74 -3.58 9.49
N LEU A 126 9.65 -2.82 9.58
CA LEU A 126 9.53 -1.69 10.50
C LEU A 126 8.47 -1.98 11.53
N ASP A 127 8.81 -1.82 12.81
CA ASP A 127 7.85 -1.80 13.91
C ASP A 127 7.24 -0.40 14.01
N LEU A 128 6.00 -0.27 13.53
CA LEU A 128 5.28 1.00 13.53
C LEU A 128 4.82 1.40 14.94
N THR A 129 4.95 0.55 15.96
CA THR A 129 4.77 0.98 17.37
C THR A 129 5.92 1.90 17.82
N LYS A 130 7.05 1.88 17.11
CA LYS A 130 8.23 2.72 17.37
C LYS A 130 8.34 3.93 16.44
N CYS A 131 7.31 4.21 15.65
CA CYS A 131 7.31 5.27 14.64
C CYS A 131 6.32 6.41 14.95
N SER A 132 5.87 6.54 16.20
CA SER A 132 4.86 7.54 16.60
C SER A 132 5.26 8.98 16.30
N ASP A 133 6.55 9.30 16.37
CA ASP A 133 7.09 10.65 16.15
C ASP A 133 6.97 11.11 14.68
N PHE A 134 6.64 10.18 13.79
CA PHE A 134 6.42 10.42 12.38
C PHE A 134 4.94 10.36 11.99
N GLU A 135 4.06 9.98 12.92
CA GLU A 135 2.63 9.84 12.64
C GLU A 135 2.00 11.21 12.36
N VAL A 136 1.19 11.27 11.30
CA VAL A 136 0.48 12.48 10.86
C VAL A 136 -1.00 12.17 10.66
N ASP A 137 -1.82 13.21 10.69
CA ASP A 137 -3.24 13.06 10.35
C ASP A 137 -3.39 12.65 8.88
N ILE A 138 -4.20 11.61 8.64
CA ILE A 138 -4.50 11.12 7.30
C ILE A 138 -5.16 12.19 6.42
N ALA A 139 -5.90 13.13 7.02
CA ALA A 139 -6.51 14.24 6.31
C ALA A 139 -5.47 15.16 5.66
N VAL A 140 -4.27 15.28 6.25
CA VAL A 140 -3.15 16.04 5.66
C VAL A 140 -2.59 15.33 4.44
N VAL A 141 -2.57 13.98 4.44
CA VAL A 141 -2.01 13.17 3.36
C VAL A 141 -2.96 13.05 2.16
N LEU A 142 -4.27 12.98 2.40
CA LEU A 142 -5.27 12.83 1.33
C LEU A 142 -5.77 14.18 0.77
N GLY A 143 -5.10 15.29 1.09
CA GLY A 143 -5.41 16.62 0.53
C GLY A 143 -6.70 17.22 1.07
N GLY A 144 -6.89 17.18 2.40
CA GLY A 144 -8.07 17.59 3.15
C GLY A 144 -9.02 18.56 2.45
N ASN A 145 -10.17 18.02 2.02
CA ASN A 145 -11.45 18.72 2.02
C ASN A 145 -12.46 17.80 2.69
N ALA A 146 -12.43 17.76 4.02
CA ALA A 146 -13.58 17.36 4.82
C ALA A 146 -14.36 18.62 5.19
N THR A 147 -15.14 19.13 4.24
CA THR A 147 -16.30 20.00 4.46
C THR A 147 -17.34 19.72 3.39
#